data_AF-A0A1E5VV09-F1
#
_entry.id   AF-A0A1E5VV09-F1
#
_cell.length_a   1.000
_cell.length_b   1.000
_cell.length_c   1.000
_cell.angle_alpha   90.00
_cell.angle_beta   90.00
_cell.angle_gamma   90.00
#
_symmetry.space_group_name_H-M   'P 1'
#
loop_
_entity.id
_entity.type
_entity.pdbx_description
1 polymer ?
#
loop_
_entity_poly.entity_id
_entity_poly.type
_entity_poly.pdbx_seq_one_letter_code
_entity_poly.pdbx_strand_id
1 'polypeptide(L)' 'MGSLVDHQLLGEISTEEVERACKVACWCIQDNEFDRPTMGNVVQYLEGLVDLGNPPVPRLLETILGSSTST' A
#
# COMPACT_ATOMS: atom_id res chain seq x y z
N MET A 1 8.45 -3.06 9.57
CA MET A 1 8.43 -1.83 8.73
C MET A 1 9.82 -1.34 8.34
N GLY A 2 10.83 -1.33 9.22
CA GLY A 2 12.17 -0.80 8.87
C GLY A 2 12.95 -1.52 7.75
N SER A 3 12.58 -2.75 7.37
CA SER A 3 13.22 -3.48 6.25
C SER A 3 12.61 -3.15 4.87
N LEU A 4 11.45 -2.50 4.84
CA LEU A 4 10.75 -2.15 3.60
C LEU A 4 11.23 -0.81 3.01
N VAL A 5 11.74 0.07 3.87
CA VAL A 5 12.22 1.40 3.51
C VAL A 5 13.68 1.31 3.10
N ASP A 6 14.07 2.02 2.04
CA ASP A 6 15.45 2.06 1.58
C ASP A 6 16.37 2.59 2.69
N HIS A 7 17.42 1.82 3.01
CA HIS A 7 18.45 2.19 3.98
C HIS A 7 19.13 3.54 3.68
N GLN A 8 19.16 3.97 2.41
CA GLN A 8 19.75 5.24 1.99
C GLN A 8 18.92 6.46 2.42
N LEU A 9 17.70 6.26 2.93
CA LEU A 9 16.86 7.33 3.47
C LEU A 9 17.24 7.72 4.91
N LEU A 10 18.30 7.10 5.46
CA LEU A 10 18.99 7.49 6.70
C LEU A 10 18.09 7.68 7.94
N GLY A 11 16.87 7.13 7.92
CA GLY A 11 15.90 7.26 9.00
C GLY A 11 15.11 8.58 9.02
N GLU A 12 15.26 9.45 8.01
CA GLU A 12 14.48 10.69 7.88
C GLU A 12 13.09 10.44 7.27
N ILE A 13 12.34 9.48 7.82
CA ILE A 13 11.04 9.10 7.26
C ILE A 13 10.00 8.92 8.36
N SER A 14 8.82 9.51 8.14
CA SER A 14 7.65 9.27 8.96
C SER A 14 7.07 7.88 8.68
N THR A 15 6.83 7.09 9.73
CA THR A 15 6.15 5.79 9.60
C THR A 15 4.75 5.93 8.98
N GLU A 16 4.10 7.07 9.18
CA GLU A 16 2.80 7.38 8.58
C GLU A 16 2.89 7.61 7.08
N GLU A 17 3.95 8.27 6.59
CA GLU A 17 4.20 8.43 5.15
C GLU A 17 4.48 7.09 4.48
N VAL A 18 5.27 6.23 5.13
CA VAL A 18 5.53 4.86 4.66
C VAL A 18 4.24 4.07 4.56
N GLU A 19 3.41 4.11 5.61
CA GLU A 19 2.13 3.41 5.61
C GLU A 19 1.23 3.89 4.47
N ARG A 20 1.10 5.20 4.28
CA ARG A 20 0.27 5.77 3.21
C ARG A 20 0.78 5.38 1.83
N ALA A 21 2.11 5.46 1.61
CA ALA A 21 2.73 5.03 0.36
C ALA A 21 2.50 3.53 0.10
N CYS A 22 2.62 2.68 1.12
CA CYS A 22 2.36 1.24 0.99
C CYS A 22 0.90 0.95 0.64
N LYS A 23 -0.06 1.65 1.24
CA LYS A 23 -1.48 1.50 0.92
C LYS A 23 -1.80 1.92 -0.51
N VAL A 24 -1.25 3.05 -0.96
CA VAL A 24 -1.35 3.49 -2.37
C VAL A 24 -0.79 2.43 -3.32
N ALA A 25 0.40 1.90 -3.04
CA ALA A 25 0.99 0.84 -3.85
C ALA A 25 0.06 -0.38 -3.95
N CYS A 26 -0.51 -0.83 -2.82
CA CYS A 26 -1.46 -1.93 -2.78
C CYS A 26 -2.76 -1.67 -3.56
N TRP A 27 -3.29 -0.44 -3.55
CA TRP A 27 -4.42 -0.06 -4.39
C TRP A 27 -4.06 -0.04 -5.89
N CYS A 28 -2.88 0.47 -6.24
CA CYS A 28 -2.47 0.61 -7.65
C CYS A 28 -2.28 -0.73 -8.37
N ILE A 29 -1.89 -1.77 -7.64
CA ILE A 29 -1.68 -3.12 -8.19
C ILE A 29 -2.94 -4.00 -8.17
N GLN A 30 -4.10 -3.47 -7.76
CA GLN A 30 -5.34 -4.24 -7.77
C GLN A 30 -5.71 -4.67 -9.19
N ASP A 31 -6.09 -5.93 -9.34
CA ASP A 31 -6.51 -6.47 -10.63
C ASP A 31 -7.78 -5.82 -11.14
N ASN A 32 -8.74 -5.60 -10.24
CA ASN A 32 -9.98 -4.93 -10.53
C ASN A 32 -9.76 -3.41 -10.57
N GLU A 33 -10.05 -2.80 -11.72
CA GLU A 33 -9.89 -1.36 -11.92
C GLU A 33 -10.78 -0.51 -11.02
N PHE A 34 -11.95 -1.05 -10.61
CA PHE A 34 -12.87 -0.34 -9.71
C PHE A 34 -12.33 -0.21 -8.28
N ASP A 35 -11.38 -1.07 -7.89
CA ASP A 35 -10.72 -1.00 -6.58
C ASP A 35 -9.54 -0.02 -6.59
N ARG A 36 -9.17 0.52 -7.76
CA ARG A 36 -8.10 1.51 -7.88
C ARG A 36 -8.65 2.92 -7.61
N PRO A 37 -8.02 3.71 -6.74
CA PRO A 37 -8.40 5.09 -6.48
C PRO A 37 -8.11 5.96 -7.70
N THR A 38 -8.84 7.06 -7.81
CA THR A 38 -8.53 8.12 -8.78
C THR A 38 -7.19 8.78 -8.41
N MET A 39 -6.51 9.40 -9.39
CA MET A 39 -5.28 10.16 -9.11
C MET A 39 -5.51 11.31 -8.12
N GLY A 40 -6.70 11.92 -8.12
CA GLY A 40 -7.06 12.94 -7.12
C GLY A 40 -7.07 12.36 -5.70
N ASN A 41 -7.67 11.18 -5.51
CA ASN A 41 -7.66 10.47 -4.25
C ASN A 41 -6.23 10.07 -3.82
N VAL A 42 -5.40 9.61 -4.77
CA VAL A 42 -4.00 9.25 -4.50
C VAL A 42 -3.22 10.44 -3.95
N VAL A 43 -3.31 11.61 -4.59
CA VAL A 43 -2.60 12.81 -4.15
C VAL A 43 -3.10 13.24 -2.76
N GLN A 44 -4.41 13.34 -2.57
CA GLN A 44 -4.99 13.74 -1.28
C GLN A 44 -4.59 12.79 -0.15
N TYR A 45 -4.53 11.47 -0.41
CA TYR A 45 -4.12 10.48 0.57
C TYR A 45 -2.63 10.60 0.92
N LEU A 46 -1.75 10.72 -0.09
CA LEU A 46 -0.31 10.94 0.12
C LEU A 46 0.01 12.26 0.82
N GLU A 47 -0.80 13.30 0.62
CA GLU A 47 -0.72 14.57 1.34
C GLU A 47 -1.33 14.50 2.76
N GLY A 48 -2.07 13.45 3.08
CA GLY A 48 -2.64 13.23 4.42
C GLY A 48 -3.94 13.98 4.66
N LEU A 49 -4.61 14.39 3.59
CA LEU A 49 -5.84 15.17 3.62
C LEU A 49 -7.08 14.32 3.76
N VAL A 50 -7.01 13.03 3.38
CA VAL A 50 -8.13 12.09 3.42
C VAL A 50 -7.67 10.71 3.89
N ASP A 51 -8.58 9.96 4.52
CA ASP A 51 -8.39 8.54 4.80
C ASP A 51 -9.34 7.70 3.93
N LEU A 52 -8.76 6.82 3.10
CA LEU A 52 -9.48 5.93 2.20
C LEU A 52 -9.64 4.51 2.78
N GLY A 53 -9.17 4.28 4.02
CA GLY A 53 -9.18 2.98 4.66
C GLY A 53 -8.05 2.08 4.19
N ASN A 54 -8.26 0.76 4.26
CA ASN A 54 -7.26 -0.22 3.83
C ASN A 54 -7.59 -0.75 2.43
N PRO A 55 -6.59 -0.89 1.55
CA PRO A 55 -6.78 -1.57 0.28
C PRO A 55 -7.12 -3.05 0.51
N PRO A 56 -7.87 -3.69 -0.41
CA PRO A 56 -8.04 -5.14 -0.39
C PRO A 56 -6.67 -5.83 -0.56
N VAL A 57 -6.54 -7.06 -0.08
CA VAL A 57 -5.30 -7.83 -0.23
C VAL A 57 -5.06 -8.09 -1.73
N PRO A 58 -3.95 -7.62 -2.31
CA PRO A 58 -3.63 -7.91 -3.71
C PRO A 58 -3.46 -9.41 -3.95
N ARG A 59 -4.08 -9.96 -5.00
CA ARG A 59 -3.96 -11.40 -5.37
C ARG A 59 -2.51 -11.86 -5.56
N LEU A 60 -1.64 -10.95 -6.01
CA LEU A 60 -0.21 -11.20 -6.11
C LEU A 60 0.40 -11.59 -4.75
N LEU A 61 0.03 -10.88 -3.68
CA LEU A 61 0.52 -11.19 -2.33
C LEU A 61 -0.02 -12.52 -1.80
N GLU A 62 -1.29 -12.84 -2.09
CA GLU A 62 -1.86 -14.16 -1.77
C GLU A 62 -1.07 -15.30 -2.45
N THR A 63 -0.65 -15.08 -3.69
CA THR A 63 0.13 -16.06 -4.47
C THR A 63 1.55 -16.22 -3.92
N ILE A 64 2.23 -15.11 -3.60
CA ILE A 64 3.62 -15.12 -3.11
C ILE A 64 3.72 -15.75 -1.71
N LEU A 65 2.76 -15.46 -0.83
CA LEU A 65 2.78 -15.96 0.53
C LEU A 65 2.47 -17.46 0.61
N GLY A 66 1.99 -18.06 -0.49
CA GLY A 66 1.50 -19.43 -0.55
C GLY A 66 0.26 -19.53 0.31
N SER A 67 -0.85 -19.99 -0.27
CA SER A 67 -2.03 -20.35 0.51
C SER A 67 -1.65 -21.38 1.58
N SER A 68 -1.35 -20.92 2.80
CA SER A 68 -1.35 -21.71 4.01
C SER A 68 -2.79 -21.88 4.46
N THR A 69 -3.66 -22.28 3.54
CA THR A 69 -4.96 -22.88 3.85
C THR A 69 -4.79 -24.35 3.54
N SER A 70 -4.08 -25.04 4.45
CA SER A 70 -4.32 -26.46 4.63
C SER A 70 -5.82 -26.63 4.91
N THR A 71 -6.43 -27.54 4.15
CA THR A 71 -7.80 -28.07 4.28
C THR A 71 -8.34 -28.12 5.70
#